data_AF-A0AAD8N408-F1
#
_entry.id   AF-A0AAD8N408-F1
#
_cell.length_a   1.000
_cell.length_b   1.000
_cell.length_c   1.000
_cell.angle_alpha   90.00
_cell.angle_beta   90.00
_cell.angle_gamma   90.00
#
_symmetry.space_group_name_H-M   'P 1'
#
loop_
_entity.id
_entity.type
_entity.pdbx_description
1 polymer ?
#
loop_
_entity_poly.entity_id
_entity_poly.type
_entity_poly.pdbx_seq_one_letter_code
_entity_poly.pdbx_strand_id
1 'polypeptide(L)'
;MTGLLRTTSRFVLIWRHVTFSVHGNYSSELVIYAVIVSSALDKAKNRLDDEVIEELIDSKGVANVSILPPHKSNNKGCPKRIIGGAEKSLGGKKRQMRECKTCKKHVFHDSRNCPEKNLQNVS
;
A
#
# COMPACT_ATOMS: atom_id res chain seq x y z
N MET A 1 -27.34 6.37 -51.06
CA MET A 1 -27.78 5.62 -49.87
C MET A 1 -26.56 5.33 -49.01
N THR A 2 -26.66 5.65 -47.72
CA THR A 2 -25.96 5.05 -46.55
C THR A 2 -24.43 4.94 -46.62
N GLY A 3 -23.62 5.53 -45.74
CA GLY A 3 -23.82 5.77 -44.32
C GLY A 3 -22.56 5.26 -43.59
N LEU A 4 -21.95 6.12 -42.79
CA LEU A 4 -20.84 5.83 -41.87
C LEU A 4 -21.14 4.61 -40.96
N LEU A 5 -20.09 3.96 -40.42
CA LEU A 5 -19.79 3.97 -38.96
C LEU A 5 -18.63 3.02 -38.56
N ARG A 6 -17.66 3.63 -37.85
CA ARG A 6 -16.79 3.10 -36.75
C ARG A 6 -15.75 2.04 -37.15
N THR A 7 -14.49 2.10 -36.72
CA THR A 7 -14.03 2.19 -35.33
C THR A 7 -12.56 2.65 -35.20
N THR A 8 -12.34 3.49 -34.18
CA THR A 8 -11.20 3.52 -33.23
C THR A 8 -9.78 3.77 -33.73
N SER A 9 -9.41 5.05 -33.57
CA SER A 9 -8.15 5.53 -33.01
C SER A 9 -7.42 4.55 -32.09
N ARG A 10 -6.11 4.39 -32.31
CA ARG A 10 -5.10 4.43 -31.24
C ARG A 10 -3.71 4.70 -31.82
N PHE A 11 -3.36 5.99 -31.76
CA PHE A 11 -2.04 6.58 -31.56
C PHE A 11 -0.82 5.65 -31.71
N VAL A 12 -0.16 5.74 -32.87
CA VAL A 12 1.26 5.43 -33.00
C VAL A 12 2.05 6.59 -32.38
N LEU A 13 2.75 6.30 -31.29
CA LEU A 13 3.72 7.18 -30.65
C LEU A 13 4.89 7.39 -31.62
N ILE A 14 4.90 8.52 -32.32
CA ILE A 14 6.10 8.99 -33.00
C ILE A 14 6.74 10.04 -32.09
N TRP A 15 7.83 9.64 -31.46
CA TRP A 15 8.76 10.51 -30.76
C TRP A 15 9.43 11.44 -31.81
N ARG A 16 8.76 12.54 -32.16
CA ARG A 16 9.41 13.64 -32.88
C ARG A 16 10.21 14.43 -31.85
N HIS A 17 11.52 14.40 -31.98
CA HIS A 17 12.40 15.44 -31.46
C HIS A 17 11.85 16.80 -31.94
N VAL A 18 11.18 17.52 -31.04
CA VAL A 18 10.88 18.93 -31.24
C VAL A 18 12.12 19.67 -30.74
N THR A 19 13.03 19.98 -31.66
CA THR A 19 13.96 21.09 -31.44
C THR A 19 13.11 22.36 -31.41
N PHE A 20 12.82 22.83 -30.21
CA PHE A 20 12.09 24.07 -29.99
C PHE A 20 13.01 25.24 -30.37
N SER A 21 13.02 25.59 -31.66
CA SER A 21 13.61 26.85 -32.13
C SER A 21 12.60 27.95 -31.85
N VAL A 22 12.72 28.58 -30.68
CA VAL A 22 12.02 29.82 -30.34
C VAL A 22 12.88 30.97 -30.84
N HIS A 23 12.60 31.41 -32.07
CA HIS A 23 12.88 32.79 -32.46
C HIS A 23 11.84 33.69 -31.77
N GLY A 24 12.11 34.04 -30.53
CA GLY A 24 11.33 35.00 -29.77
C GLY A 24 12.24 35.59 -28.72
N ASN A 25 12.63 36.85 -28.91
CA ASN A 25 13.41 37.61 -27.95
C ASN A 25 12.59 37.79 -26.67
N TYR A 26 12.68 36.82 -25.75
CA TYR A 26 12.27 37.05 -24.38
C TYR A 26 13.14 38.20 -23.87
N SER A 27 12.49 39.30 -23.48
CA SER A 27 13.18 40.41 -22.80
C SER A 27 14.02 39.81 -21.68
N SER A 28 15.32 40.08 -21.67
CA SER A 28 16.24 39.58 -20.66
C SER A 28 15.72 39.83 -19.24
N GLU A 29 14.99 40.93 -19.06
CA GLU A 29 14.22 41.28 -17.86
C GLU A 29 13.31 40.14 -17.37
N LEU A 30 12.52 39.53 -18.25
CA LEU A 30 11.56 38.48 -17.88
C LEU A 30 12.26 37.17 -17.49
N VAL A 31 13.38 36.85 -18.14
CA VAL A 31 14.19 35.67 -17.79
C VAL A 31 14.86 35.88 -16.42
N ILE A 32 15.41 37.08 -16.19
CA ILE A 32 16.02 37.46 -14.92
C ILE A 32 14.97 37.40 -13.80
N TYR A 33 13.78 37.99 -14.01
CA TYR A 33 12.69 37.92 -13.04
C TYR A 33 12.28 36.46 -12.73
N ALA A 34 12.14 35.61 -13.74
CA ALA A 34 11.78 34.20 -13.52
C ALA A 34 12.84 33.43 -12.72
N VAL A 35 14.13 33.70 -12.95
CA VAL A 35 15.24 33.10 -12.19
C VAL A 35 15.26 33.59 -10.74
N ILE A 36 15.04 34.89 -10.53
CA ILE A 36 14.97 35.49 -9.18
C ILE A 36 13.78 34.89 -8.40
N VAL A 37 12.59 34.81 -9.02
CA VAL A 37 11.41 34.23 -8.38
C VAL A 37 11.61 32.75 -8.06
N SER A 38 12.22 31.98 -8.97
CA SER A 38 12.52 30.56 -8.74
C SER A 38 13.50 30.36 -7.59
N SER A 39 14.60 31.12 -7.56
CA SER A 39 15.58 31.05 -6.47
C SER A 39 15.04 31.53 -5.11
N ALA A 40 14.11 32.50 -5.10
CA ALA A 40 13.41 32.94 -3.89
C ALA A 40 12.39 31.90 -3.38
N LEU A 41 11.65 31.24 -4.29
CA LEU A 41 10.74 30.15 -3.94
C LEU A 41 11.50 28.90 -3.48
N ASP A 42 12.69 28.63 -4.03
CA ASP A 42 13.55 27.56 -3.55
C ASP A 42 14.18 27.91 -2.19
N LYS A 43 14.43 29.19 -1.89
CA LYS A 43 14.77 29.66 -0.53
C LYS A 43 13.64 29.45 0.48
N ALA A 44 12.38 29.55 0.06
CA ALA A 44 11.22 29.29 0.91
C ALA A 44 10.93 27.78 1.12
N LYS A 45 11.58 26.89 0.35
CA LYS A 45 11.55 25.44 0.57
C LYS A 45 12.67 24.97 1.52
N ASN A 46 13.42 25.89 2.11
CA ASN A 46 14.40 25.53 3.12
C ASN A 46 13.65 25.18 4.41
N ARG A 47 13.85 23.94 4.87
CA ARG A 47 13.43 23.50 6.21
C ARG A 47 14.03 24.51 7.20
N LEU A 48 13.24 24.97 8.17
CA LEU A 48 13.77 25.81 9.25
C LEU A 48 14.93 25.07 9.92
N ASP A 49 15.98 25.80 10.28
CA ASP A 49 17.11 25.24 11.00
C ASP A 49 16.65 24.73 12.37
N ASP A 50 17.21 23.61 12.82
CA ASP A 50 16.81 22.95 14.07
C ASP A 50 16.93 23.90 15.28
N GLU A 51 17.91 24.80 15.28
CA GLU A 51 18.09 25.84 16.31
C GLU A 51 16.89 26.77 16.43
N VAL A 52 16.31 27.19 15.30
CA VAL A 52 15.13 28.07 15.26
C VAL A 52 13.90 27.32 15.75
N ILE A 53 13.80 26.02 15.44
CA ILE A 53 12.70 25.16 15.90
C ILE A 53 12.78 24.97 17.42
N GLU A 54 13.97 24.73 17.97
CA GLU A 54 14.19 24.57 19.41
C GLU A 54 13.85 25.85 20.19
N GLU A 55 14.21 27.03 19.66
CA GLU A 55 13.88 28.33 20.25
C GLU A 55 12.37 28.60 20.24
N LEU A 56 11.67 28.27 19.15
CA LEU A 56 10.22 28.46 19.04
C LEU A 56 9.41 27.55 19.98
N ILE A 57 9.89 26.33 20.22
CA ILE A 57 9.23 25.33 21.07
C ILE A 57 9.70 25.43 22.53
N ASP A 58 10.78 26.20 22.79
CA ASP A 58 11.51 26.27 24.07
C ASP A 58 11.85 24.86 24.59
N SER A 59 12.28 23.99 23.68
CA SER A 59 12.59 22.59 23.98
C SER A 59 13.69 22.08 23.07
N LYS A 60 14.71 21.46 23.67
CA LYS A 60 15.84 20.89 22.93
C LYS A 60 15.46 19.55 22.29
N GLY A 61 15.89 19.34 21.05
CA GLY A 61 15.75 18.09 20.33
C GLY A 61 16.50 16.96 21.03
N VAL A 62 15.88 15.79 21.12
CA VAL A 62 16.54 14.59 21.67
C VAL A 62 17.41 13.98 20.57
N ALA A 63 18.74 13.97 20.78
CA ALA A 63 19.72 13.50 19.79
C ALA A 63 19.60 12.02 19.42
N ASN A 64 19.06 11.18 20.32
CA ASN A 64 18.88 9.75 20.08
C ASN A 64 17.53 9.29 20.62
N VAL A 65 16.58 9.03 19.72
CA VAL A 65 15.28 8.41 20.06
C VAL A 65 15.24 7.01 19.46
N SER A 66 15.24 5.98 20.31
CA SER A 66 15.03 4.60 19.87
C SER A 66 13.54 4.30 19.82
N ILE A 67 12.96 4.34 18.61
CA ILE A 67 11.57 3.94 18.40
C ILE A 67 11.53 2.43 18.22
N LEU A 68 11.12 1.73 19.28
CA LEU A 68 10.87 0.29 19.20
C LEU A 68 9.48 0.01 18.63
N PRO A 69 9.30 -1.05 17.83
CA PRO A 69 7.97 -1.51 17.46
C PRO A 69 7.14 -1.81 18.71
N PRO A 70 5.82 -1.53 18.69
CA PRO A 70 4.95 -1.81 19.82
C PRO A 70 4.94 -3.31 20.12
N HIS A 71 4.85 -3.67 21.40
CA HIS A 71 4.78 -5.07 21.82
C HIS A 71 3.53 -5.73 21.24
N LYS A 72 3.70 -6.87 20.58
CA LYS A 72 2.57 -7.61 19.99
C LYS A 72 1.64 -8.12 21.09
N SER A 73 0.36 -7.78 21.01
CA SER A 73 -0.66 -8.32 21.91
C SER A 73 -1.02 -9.77 21.53
N ASN A 74 -1.16 -10.63 22.54
CA ASN A 74 -1.53 -12.04 22.40
C ASN A 74 -3.05 -12.21 22.56
N ASN A 75 -3.82 -11.53 21.72
CA ASN A 75 -5.29 -11.52 21.74
C ASN A 75 -5.90 -12.78 21.07
N LYS A 76 -7.25 -12.89 21.13
CA LYS A 76 -8.01 -13.99 20.54
C LYS A 76 -7.71 -14.10 19.03
N GLY A 77 -7.18 -15.25 18.61
CA GLY A 77 -6.73 -15.49 17.24
C GLY A 77 -5.21 -15.58 17.07
N CYS A 78 -4.42 -15.13 18.06
CA CYS A 78 -2.98 -15.36 18.07
C CYS A 78 -2.65 -16.80 18.49
N PRO A 79 -1.79 -17.54 17.76
CA PRO A 79 -1.36 -18.89 18.15
C PRO A 79 -0.64 -18.93 19.50
N LYS A 80 0.08 -17.86 19.83
CA LYS A 80 0.80 -17.67 21.11
C LYS A 80 -0.09 -17.08 22.23
N ARG A 81 -1.42 -17.05 22.04
CA ARG A 81 -2.36 -16.57 23.05
C ARG A 81 -2.31 -17.44 24.31
N ILE A 82 -2.37 -16.79 25.46
CA ILE A 82 -2.60 -17.45 26.75
C ILE A 82 -4.05 -17.96 26.79
N ILE A 83 -4.21 -19.28 26.83
CA ILE A 83 -5.51 -19.94 26.91
C ILE A 83 -6.02 -19.88 28.37
N GLY A 84 -7.24 -19.39 28.57
CA GLY A 84 -7.86 -19.31 29.90
C GLY A 84 -8.16 -20.68 30.52
N GLY A 85 -8.30 -20.75 31.85
CA GLY A 85 -8.51 -22.02 32.57
C GLY A 85 -9.71 -22.83 32.07
N ALA A 86 -10.86 -22.18 31.88
CA ALA A 86 -12.05 -22.83 31.34
C ALA A 86 -11.85 -23.36 29.90
N GLU A 87 -11.13 -22.62 29.05
CA GLU A 87 -10.81 -23.04 27.67
C GLU A 87 -9.85 -24.24 27.66
N LYS A 88 -8.89 -24.28 28.60
CA LYS A 88 -8.01 -25.44 28.83
C LYS A 88 -8.79 -26.66 29.33
N SER A 89 -9.68 -26.49 30.31
CA SER A 89 -10.49 -27.59 30.89
C SER A 89 -11.48 -28.18 29.90
N LEU A 90 -11.98 -27.38 28.95
CA LEU A 90 -12.80 -27.86 27.84
C LEU A 90 -11.99 -28.58 26.75
N GLY A 91 -10.67 -28.74 26.96
CA GLY A 91 -9.78 -29.58 26.16
C GLY A 91 -9.81 -29.25 24.67
N GLY A 92 -10.07 -27.97 24.33
CA GLY A 92 -10.34 -27.54 22.96
C GLY A 92 -11.29 -28.49 22.25
N LYS A 93 -12.52 -28.69 22.77
CA LYS A 93 -13.57 -29.59 22.26
C LYS A 93 -13.25 -30.08 20.84
N LYS A 94 -12.68 -31.29 20.73
CA LYS A 94 -12.44 -31.91 19.43
C LYS A 94 -13.75 -31.83 18.66
N ARG A 95 -13.71 -31.21 17.48
CA ARG A 95 -14.91 -31.06 16.66
C ARG A 95 -15.54 -32.44 16.51
N GLN A 96 -16.84 -32.56 16.75
CA GLN A 96 -17.52 -33.84 16.56
C GLN A 96 -17.38 -34.28 15.11
N MET A 97 -17.22 -35.60 14.90
CA MET A 97 -17.26 -36.15 13.54
C MET A 97 -18.63 -35.85 12.93
N ARG A 98 -18.62 -35.50 11.65
CA ARG A 98 -19.84 -35.20 10.89
C ARG A 98 -19.77 -35.86 9.53
N GLU A 99 -20.92 -36.18 8.97
CA GLU A 99 -20.98 -36.72 7.63
C GLU A 99 -20.60 -35.65 6.60
N CYS A 100 -19.62 -35.96 5.74
CA CYS A 100 -19.27 -35.11 4.62
C CYS A 100 -20.22 -35.37 3.44
N LYS A 101 -20.92 -34.34 2.95
CA LYS A 101 -21.85 -34.49 1.80
C LYS A 101 -21.19 -34.97 0.50
N THR A 102 -19.89 -34.76 0.32
CA THR A 102 -19.15 -35.13 -0.89
C THR A 102 -18.77 -36.60 -0.90
N CYS A 103 -18.14 -37.09 0.18
CA CYS A 103 -17.65 -38.47 0.28
C CYS A 103 -18.56 -39.41 1.10
N LYS A 104 -19.62 -38.87 1.72
CA LYS A 104 -20.62 -39.57 2.56
C LYS A 104 -20.02 -40.32 3.76
N LYS A 105 -18.81 -39.96 4.17
CA LYS A 105 -18.10 -40.56 5.33
C LYS A 105 -18.22 -39.65 6.56
N HIS A 106 -18.29 -40.25 7.75
CA HIS A 106 -18.21 -39.53 9.02
C HIS A 106 -16.76 -39.16 9.34
N VAL A 107 -16.43 -37.88 9.21
CA VAL A 107 -15.06 -37.36 9.19
C VAL A 107 -14.99 -35.98 9.86
N PHE A 108 -13.78 -35.44 10.02
CA PHE A 108 -13.57 -34.11 10.63
C PHE A 108 -13.52 -32.94 9.63
N HIS A 109 -13.52 -33.21 8.33
CA HIS A 109 -13.51 -32.17 7.29
C HIS A 109 -14.93 -31.75 6.85
N ASP A 110 -15.03 -30.62 6.15
CA ASP A 110 -16.26 -30.16 5.50
C ASP A 110 -16.37 -30.74 4.09
N SER A 111 -17.57 -30.75 3.51
CA SER A 111 -17.77 -30.99 2.07
C SER A 111 -16.96 -30.05 1.18
N ARG A 112 -16.78 -28.80 1.62
CA ARG A 112 -15.98 -27.77 0.93
C ARG A 112 -14.49 -28.10 0.87
N ASN A 113 -14.00 -28.84 1.86
CA ASN A 113 -12.59 -29.23 1.99
C ASN A 113 -12.43 -30.75 1.89
N CYS A 114 -13.30 -31.41 1.13
CA CYS A 114 -13.22 -32.85 0.97
C CYS A 114 -12.04 -33.20 0.05
N PRO A 115 -11.11 -34.08 0.48
CA PRO A 115 -9.95 -34.43 -0.33
C PRO A 115 -10.34 -35.14 -1.63
N GLU A 116 -11.43 -35.91 -1.61
CA GLU A 116 -11.96 -36.59 -2.81
C GLU A 116 -12.42 -35.60 -3.90
N LYS A 117 -12.75 -34.35 -3.54
CA LYS A 117 -13.07 -33.29 -4.51
C LYS A 117 -11.85 -32.87 -5.34
N ASN A 118 -10.66 -32.90 -4.73
CA ASN A 118 -9.43 -32.52 -5.42
C ASN A 118 -8.91 -33.63 -6.34
N LEU A 119 -9.26 -34.89 -6.07
CA LEU A 119 -8.87 -36.03 -6.90
C LEU A 119 -9.67 -36.09 -8.21
N GLN A 120 -10.89 -35.57 -8.24
CA GLN A 120 -11.74 -35.53 -9.44
C GLN A 120 -11.32 -34.45 -10.46
N ASN A 121 -10.45 -33.51 -10.09
CA ASN A 121 -9.99 -32.41 -10.96
C ASN A 121 -8.61 -32.67 -11.58
N VAL A 122 -8.03 -33.85 -11.37
CA VAL A 122 -6.70 -34.26 -11.87
C VAL A 122 -6.83 -35.41 -12.88
N SER A 123 -8.04 -35.64 -13.40
CA SER A 123 -8.33 -36.66 -14.43
C SER A 123 -8.73 -35.99 -15.75
#